data_AF-G5H8Y3-F1
#
_entry.id   AF-G5H8Y3-F1
#
_cell.length_a   1.000
_cell.length_b   1.000
_cell.length_c   1.000
_cell.angle_alpha   90.00
_cell.angle_beta   90.00
_cell.angle_gamma   90.00
#
_symmetry.space_group_name_H-M   'P 1'
#
loop_
_entity.id
_entity.type
_entity.pdbx_description
1 polymer ?
#
loop_
_entity_poly.entity_id
_entity_poly.type
_entity_poly.pdbx_seq_one_letter_code
_entity_poly.pdbx_strand_id
1 'polypeptide(L)'
;MDYSASGIAAYVADLEIENRQLKKELNDLRANSVNAEKFYGALLSLHTVASLQSVDPRTVKAYVDSGAIPKHPDSTDSRTYIRGSVALKLDFSELRRNH
;
A
#
# COMPACT_ATOMS: atom_id res chain seq x y z
N MET A 1 -6.46 26.12 30.42
CA MET A 1 -5.07 26.19 29.93
C MET A 1 -4.40 27.30 30.69
N ASP A 2 -3.34 26.99 31.43
CA ASP A 2 -2.53 28.03 32.08
C ASP A 2 -1.58 28.59 31.03
N TYR A 3 -1.88 29.79 30.52
CA TYR A 3 -1.08 30.48 29.48
C TYR A 3 0.15 31.16 30.08
N SER A 4 0.74 30.56 31.10
CA SER A 4 2.01 31.01 31.65
C SER A 4 3.12 30.81 30.62
N ALA A 5 4.10 31.71 30.60
CA ALA A 5 5.23 31.62 29.67
C ALA A 5 5.97 30.27 29.78
N SER A 6 6.02 29.69 30.99
CA SER A 6 6.56 28.35 31.23
C SER A 6 5.68 27.23 30.65
N GLY A 7 4.36 27.32 30.78
CA GLY A 7 3.42 26.36 30.18
C GLY A 7 3.48 26.38 28.64
N ILE A 8 3.58 27.57 28.06
CA ILE A 8 3.76 27.74 26.60
C ILE A 8 5.11 27.16 26.16
N ALA A 9 6.20 27.45 26.88
CA ALA A 9 7.53 26.94 26.55
C ALA A 9 7.62 25.42 26.62
N ALA A 10 7.02 24.80 27.65
CA ALA A 10 6.96 23.34 27.77
C ALA A 10 6.19 22.71 26.61
N TYR A 11 5.03 23.27 26.25
CA TYR A 11 4.24 22.78 25.13
C TYR A 11 4.97 22.91 23.78
N VAL A 12 5.67 24.02 23.55
CA VAL A 12 6.50 24.20 22.34
C VAL A 12 7.64 23.18 22.29
N ALA A 13 8.31 22.91 23.41
CA ALA A 13 9.36 21.91 23.48
C ALA A 13 8.84 20.50 23.15
N ASP A 14 7.67 20.13 23.66
CA ASP A 14 7.02 18.85 23.35
C ASP A 14 6.70 18.74 21.86
N LEU A 15 6.14 19.79 21.26
CA LEU A 15 5.87 19.85 19.82
C LEU A 15 7.16 19.73 18.99
N GLU A 16 8.25 20.36 19.40
CA GLU A 16 9.54 20.27 18.70
C GLU A 16 10.14 18.85 18.78
N ILE A 17 9.94 18.15 19.89
CA ILE A 17 10.36 16.76 20.04
C ILE A 17 9.54 15.85 19.11
N GLU A 18 8.21 15.96 19.16
CA GLU A 18 7.31 15.18 18.31
C GLU A 18 7.58 15.45 16.83
N ASN A 19 7.78 16.71 16.44
CA ASN A 19 8.08 17.08 15.06
C ASN A 19 9.40 16.44 14.57
N ARG A 20 10.43 16.38 15.42
CA ARG A 20 11.68 15.70 15.09
C ARG A 20 11.48 14.19 14.94
N GLN A 21 10.70 13.56 15.81
CA GLN A 21 10.38 12.14 15.73
C GLN A 21 9.62 11.81 14.43
N LEU A 22 8.54 12.54 14.13
CA LEU A 22 7.75 12.35 12.92
C LEU A 22 8.56 12.58 11.64
N LYS A 23 9.44 13.59 11.63
CA LYS A 23 10.34 13.83 10.49
C LYS A 23 11.30 12.67 10.27
N LYS A 24 11.81 12.08 11.34
CA LYS A 24 12.69 10.90 11.26
C LYS A 24 11.93 9.71 10.69
N GLU A 25 10.77 9.38 11.26
CA GLU A 25 9.94 8.26 10.78
C GLU A 25 9.53 8.42 9.32
N LEU A 26 9.15 9.63 8.92
CA LEU A 26 8.76 9.93 7.55
C LEU A 26 9.93 9.79 6.57
N ASN A 27 11.15 10.19 6.97
CA ASN A 27 12.34 9.97 6.16
C ASN A 27 12.68 8.49 6.07
N ASP A 28 12.58 7.74 7.16
CA ASP A 28 12.83 6.30 7.18
C ASP A 28 11.81 5.56 6.29
N LEU A 29 10.52 5.92 6.36
CA LEU A 29 9.49 5.38 5.47
C LEU A 29 9.79 5.73 4.02
N ARG A 30 10.15 6.96 3.70
CA ARG A 30 10.50 7.35 2.32
C ARG A 30 11.72 6.61 1.79
N ALA A 31 12.72 6.36 2.63
CA ALA A 31 13.92 5.63 2.24
C ALA A 31 13.67 4.13 2.03
N ASN A 32 12.74 3.54 2.78
CA ASN A 32 12.51 2.09 2.79
C ASN A 32 11.20 1.65 2.11
N SER A 33 10.39 2.57 1.58
CA SER A 33 9.15 2.23 0.87
C SER A 33 9.37 2.06 -0.63
N VAL A 34 8.58 1.16 -1.22
CA VAL A 34 8.52 0.95 -2.66
C VAL A 34 7.46 1.88 -3.27
N ASN A 35 7.85 2.70 -4.25
CA ASN A 35 6.88 3.46 -5.03
C ASN A 35 6.20 2.54 -6.08
N ALA A 36 4.99 2.09 -5.76
CA ALA A 36 4.19 1.22 -6.62
C ALA A 36 3.93 1.77 -8.04
N GLU A 37 3.87 3.09 -8.22
CA GLU A 37 3.62 3.70 -9.54
C GLU A 37 4.76 3.45 -10.54
N LYS A 38 5.99 3.21 -10.05
CA LYS A 38 7.10 2.81 -10.93
C LYS A 38 6.86 1.46 -11.62
N PHE A 39 5.93 0.67 -11.11
CA PHE A 39 5.54 -0.64 -11.65
C PHE A 39 4.26 -0.56 -12.49
N TYR A 40 3.82 0.63 -12.90
CA TYR A 40 2.63 0.81 -13.73
C TYR A 40 2.72 0.02 -15.05
N GLY A 41 3.91 -0.05 -15.65
CA GLY A 41 4.13 -0.82 -16.89
C GLY A 41 4.40 -2.32 -16.68
N ALA A 42 4.48 -2.80 -15.44
CA ALA A 42 4.78 -4.20 -15.18
C ALA A 42 3.52 -5.06 -15.32
N LEU A 43 3.61 -6.13 -16.13
CA LEU A 43 2.56 -7.14 -16.26
C LEU A 43 2.88 -8.32 -15.33
N LEU A 44 2.04 -8.54 -14.33
CA LEU A 44 2.21 -9.65 -13.38
C LEU A 44 1.18 -10.74 -13.63
N SER A 45 1.63 -11.99 -13.65
CA SER A 45 0.74 -13.15 -13.73
C SER A 45 0.00 -13.36 -12.41
N LEU A 46 -1.14 -14.07 -12.45
CA LEU A 46 -1.88 -14.45 -11.23
C LEU A 46 -0.99 -15.19 -10.22
N HIS A 47 -0.12 -16.09 -10.68
CA HIS A 47 0.81 -16.81 -9.81
C HIS A 47 1.82 -15.88 -9.16
N THR A 48 2.36 -14.91 -9.91
CA THR A 48 3.30 -13.93 -9.37
C THR A 48 2.65 -13.07 -8.28
N VAL A 49 1.42 -12.60 -8.54
CA VAL A 49 0.66 -11.81 -7.55
C VAL A 49 0.34 -12.64 -6.31
N ALA A 50 -0.06 -13.90 -6.50
CA ALA A 50 -0.33 -14.83 -5.41
C ALA A 50 0.91 -15.06 -4.52
N SER A 51 2.08 -15.24 -5.13
CA SER A 51 3.35 -15.36 -4.39
C SER A 51 3.73 -14.08 -3.65
N LEU A 52 3.55 -12.90 -4.27
CA LEU A 52 3.82 -11.61 -3.61
C LEU A 52 2.93 -11.40 -2.39
N GLN A 53 1.69 -11.85 -2.47
CA GLN A 53 0.66 -11.60 -1.46
C GLN A 53 0.44 -12.77 -0.51
N SER A 54 1.23 -13.84 -0.65
CA SER A 54 1.13 -15.07 0.16
C SER A 54 -0.27 -15.69 0.20
N VAL A 55 -0.95 -15.71 -0.96
CA VAL A 55 -2.29 -16.29 -1.13
C VAL A 55 -2.31 -17.36 -2.23
N ASP A 56 -3.40 -18.12 -2.31
CA ASP A 56 -3.59 -19.08 -3.40
C ASP A 56 -3.91 -18.35 -4.74
N PRO A 57 -3.33 -18.75 -5.88
CA PRO A 57 -3.64 -18.17 -7.19
C PRO A 57 -5.13 -18.19 -7.57
N ARG A 58 -5.89 -19.20 -7.09
CA ARG A 58 -7.34 -19.29 -7.29
C ARG A 58 -8.08 -18.18 -6.54
N THR A 59 -7.59 -17.76 -5.38
CA THR A 59 -8.14 -16.61 -4.64
C THR A 59 -7.96 -15.33 -5.44
N VAL A 60 -6.75 -15.10 -5.97
CA VAL A 60 -6.48 -13.95 -6.85
C VAL A 60 -7.41 -13.98 -8.06
N LYS A 61 -7.55 -15.15 -8.70
CA LYS A 61 -8.45 -15.34 -9.84
C LYS A 61 -9.90 -15.02 -9.50
N ALA A 62 -10.41 -15.50 -8.36
CA ALA A 62 -11.79 -15.24 -7.94
C ALA A 62 -12.08 -13.73 -7.81
N TYR A 63 -11.15 -12.97 -7.23
CA TYR A 63 -11.28 -11.52 -7.11
C TYR A 63 -11.09 -10.77 -8.44
N VAL A 64 -10.35 -11.32 -9.40
CA VAL A 64 -10.31 -10.78 -10.76
C VAL A 64 -11.63 -11.05 -11.48
N ASP A 65 -12.15 -12.27 -11.40
CA ASP A 65 -13.38 -12.68 -12.06
C ASP A 65 -14.61 -11.94 -11.48
N SER A 66 -14.59 -11.59 -10.19
CA SER A 66 -15.63 -10.76 -9.55
C SER A 66 -15.51 -9.26 -9.86
N GLY A 67 -14.43 -8.83 -10.54
CA GLY A 67 -14.15 -7.44 -10.86
C GLY A 67 -13.53 -6.63 -9.72
N ALA A 68 -13.26 -7.24 -8.57
CA ALA A 68 -12.63 -6.59 -7.42
C ALA A 68 -11.17 -6.21 -7.68
N ILE A 69 -10.45 -7.04 -8.46
CA ILE A 69 -9.09 -6.76 -8.92
C ILE A 69 -9.14 -6.49 -10.42
N PRO A 70 -8.72 -5.30 -10.89
CA PRO A 70 -8.77 -4.96 -12.30
C PRO A 70 -7.77 -5.79 -13.12
N LYS A 71 -8.28 -6.41 -14.19
CA LYS A 71 -7.49 -7.11 -15.21
C LYS A 71 -6.69 -6.10 -16.03
N HIS A 72 -5.46 -6.43 -16.41
CA HIS A 72 -4.67 -5.62 -17.32
C HIS A 72 -5.24 -5.69 -18.75
N PRO A 73 -5.26 -4.60 -19.54
CA PRO A 73 -5.79 -4.60 -20.91
C PRO A 73 -5.18 -5.66 -21.84
N ASP A 74 -3.88 -5.91 -21.72
CA ASP A 74 -3.16 -6.92 -22.54
C ASP A 74 -3.46 -8.38 -22.15
N SER A 75 -4.39 -8.59 -21.23
CA SER A 75 -4.78 -9.94 -20.84
C SER A 75 -5.68 -10.58 -21.89
N THR A 76 -5.37 -11.81 -22.27
CA THR A 76 -6.16 -12.61 -23.21
C THR A 76 -7.14 -13.53 -22.47
N ASP A 77 -7.93 -14.30 -23.21
CA ASP A 77 -8.80 -15.34 -22.66
C ASP A 77 -7.99 -16.46 -21.99
N SER A 78 -6.82 -16.78 -22.53
CA SER A 78 -5.92 -17.81 -22.01
C SER A 78 -4.98 -17.32 -20.92
N ARG A 79 -4.76 -16.00 -20.79
CA ARG A 79 -3.75 -15.45 -19.88
C ARG A 79 -4.20 -14.15 -19.25
N THR A 80 -4.37 -14.19 -17.93
CA THR A 80 -4.75 -13.04 -17.10
C THR A 80 -3.52 -12.40 -16.47
N TYR A 81 -3.41 -11.09 -16.66
CA TYR A 81 -2.38 -10.26 -16.02
C TYR A 81 -3.03 -9.19 -15.14
N ILE A 82 -2.29 -8.78 -14.11
CA ILE A 82 -2.62 -7.66 -13.24
C ILE A 82 -1.47 -6.65 -13.35
N ARG A 83 -1.80 -5.36 -13.33
CA ARG A 83 -0.81 -4.30 -13.34
C ARG A 83 0.03 -4.34 -12.06
N GLY A 84 1.35 -4.23 -12.16
CA GLY A 84 2.24 -4.28 -11.00
C GLY A 84 1.92 -3.23 -9.93
N SER A 85 1.59 -2.00 -10.36
CA SER A 85 1.19 -0.93 -9.43
C SER A 85 -0.09 -1.24 -8.63
N VAL A 86 -1.00 -2.04 -9.20
CA VAL A 86 -2.20 -2.53 -8.50
C VAL A 86 -1.82 -3.68 -7.58
N ALA A 87 -1.09 -4.67 -8.09
CA ALA A 87 -0.71 -5.88 -7.36
C ALA A 87 0.03 -5.57 -6.04
N LEU A 88 0.91 -4.56 -6.04
CA LEU A 88 1.67 -4.15 -4.85
C LEU A 88 0.80 -3.46 -3.77
N LYS A 89 -0.39 -2.98 -4.13
CA LYS A 89 -1.31 -2.29 -3.21
C LYS A 89 -2.48 -3.17 -2.75
N LEU A 90 -2.52 -4.45 -3.17
CA LEU A 90 -3.60 -5.35 -2.80
C LEU A 90 -3.54 -5.65 -1.30
N ASP A 91 -4.68 -5.51 -0.63
CA ASP A 91 -4.92 -6.03 0.70
C ASP A 91 -6.10 -7.01 0.65
N PHE A 92 -5.79 -8.31 0.73
CA PHE A 92 -6.80 -9.37 0.70
C PHE A 92 -7.69 -9.39 1.95
N SER A 93 -7.23 -8.82 3.07
CA SER A 93 -8.04 -8.70 4.29
C SER A 93 -9.11 -7.62 4.13
N GLU A 94 -8.84 -6.56 3.37
CA GLU A 94 -9.85 -5.58 2.97
C GLU A 94 -10.79 -6.13 1.90
N LEU A 95 -10.26 -6.79 0.88
CA LEU A 95 -11.07 -7.39 -0.19
C LEU A 95 -12.10 -8.39 0.35
N ARG A 96 -11.73 -9.19 1.37
CA ARG A 96 -12.66 -10.13 2.02
C ARG A 96 -13.74 -9.47 2.87
N ARG A 97 -13.53 -8.25 3.35
CA ARG A 97 -14.55 -7.52 4.13
C ARG A 97 -15.59 -6.86 3.23
N ASN A 98 -15.21 -6.54 2.00
CA ASN A 98 -16.02 -5.76 1.06
C ASN A 98 -16.71 -6.60 -0.03
N HIS A 99 -16.53 -7.92 -0.02
CA HIS A 99 -17.10 -8.90 -0.95
C HIS A 99 -17.58 -10.13 -0.21
#